data_AF-A0A9D6N6W3-F1
#
_entry.id   AF-A0A9D6N6W3-F1
#
_cell.length_a   1.000
_cell.length_b   1.000
_cell.length_c   1.000
_cell.angle_alpha   90.00
_cell.angle_beta   90.00
_cell.angle_gamma   90.00
#
_symmetry.space_group_name_H-M   'P 1'
#
loop_
_entity.id
_entity.type
_entity.pdbx_description
1 polymer ?
#
loop_
_entity_poly.entity_id
_entity_poly.type
_entity_poly.pdbx_seq_one_letter_code
_entity_poly.pdbx_strand_id
1 'polypeptide(L)'
;MTAAERCATAILSLALHNRASHVLVEPVEDAVEVFEIREGQRVLTLRAARELHGALIDCFKAMAGIREPGQRVGELTLEDADRQIPISVATGVAEHGERLVAHLHSSENPLRLSALLKLAEDESIGRCVKAFLAGALARQTSEVRIEGDGGVLQVRYQADGGRFEPLMEEPLSILLHAPVVARLKQMAGHDLLDFGRALCGHFLVDYEGKKVQVLVSVNPAEQGSENVVLRFSGAGVV
;
A
#
# COMPACT_ATOMS: atom_id res chain seq x y z
N MET A 1 1.47 14.02 -29.02
CA MET A 1 2.14 13.79 -27.73
C MET A 1 2.78 15.08 -27.24
N THR A 2 2.26 15.67 -26.16
CA THR A 2 2.77 16.90 -25.54
C THR A 2 4.13 16.66 -24.87
N ALA A 3 4.82 17.72 -24.43
CA ALA A 3 6.06 17.56 -23.66
C ALA A 3 5.84 16.86 -22.31
N ALA A 4 4.73 17.18 -21.62
CA ALA A 4 4.35 16.54 -20.37
C ALA A 4 4.04 15.04 -20.56
N GLU A 5 3.34 14.67 -21.64
CA GLU A 5 3.07 13.27 -21.99
C GLU A 5 4.37 12.50 -22.24
N ARG A 6 5.35 13.09 -22.93
CA ARG A 6 6.66 12.45 -23.10
C ARG A 6 7.37 12.25 -21.77
N CYS A 7 7.30 13.23 -20.86
CA CYS A 7 7.90 13.12 -19.53
C CYS A 7 7.21 12.03 -18.69
N ALA A 8 5.87 12.00 -18.65
CA ALA A 8 5.11 10.98 -17.91
C ALA A 8 5.40 9.57 -18.45
N THR A 9 5.38 9.39 -19.76
CA THR A 9 5.75 8.12 -20.41
C THR A 9 7.19 7.73 -20.08
N ALA A 10 8.15 8.66 -20.17
CA ALA A 10 9.54 8.38 -19.83
C ALA A 10 9.73 7.97 -18.36
N ILE A 11 9.02 8.61 -17.42
CA ILE A 11 9.03 8.22 -16.00
C ILE A 11 8.54 6.78 -15.84
N LEU A 12 7.41 6.43 -16.45
CA LEU A 12 6.85 5.08 -16.34
C LEU A 12 7.73 4.03 -17.03
N SER A 13 8.27 4.32 -18.22
CA SER A 13 9.19 3.43 -18.93
C SER A 13 10.48 3.21 -18.13
N LEU A 14 11.03 4.25 -17.51
CA LEU A 14 12.18 4.13 -16.63
C LEU A 14 11.86 3.28 -15.40
N ALA A 15 10.68 3.48 -14.80
CA ALA A 15 10.22 2.69 -13.66
C ALA A 15 10.08 1.21 -14.01
N LEU A 16 9.50 0.88 -15.17
CA LEU A 16 9.44 -0.49 -15.67
C LEU A 16 10.81 -1.10 -15.90
N HIS A 17 11.70 -0.37 -16.56
CA HIS A 17 13.07 -0.81 -16.81
C HIS A 17 13.78 -1.16 -15.50
N ASN A 18 13.59 -0.34 -14.47
CA ASN A 18 14.17 -0.53 -13.15
C ASN A 18 13.37 -1.49 -12.24
N ARG A 19 12.33 -2.16 -12.79
CA ARG A 19 11.45 -3.09 -12.06
C ARG A 19 10.83 -2.47 -10.80
N ALA A 20 10.48 -1.19 -10.88
CA ALA A 20 9.77 -0.52 -9.82
C ALA A 20 8.33 -1.04 -9.72
N SER A 21 7.87 -1.23 -8.49
CA SER A 21 6.47 -1.56 -8.19
C SER A 21 5.57 -0.32 -8.26
N HIS A 22 6.09 0.82 -7.81
CA HIS A 22 5.34 2.07 -7.73
C HIS A 22 6.18 3.24 -8.22
N VAL A 23 5.50 4.21 -8.81
CA VAL A 23 5.98 5.58 -9.04
C VAL A 23 5.15 6.50 -8.15
N LEU A 24 5.81 7.35 -7.36
CA LEU A 24 5.16 8.33 -6.49
C LEU A 24 5.55 9.73 -6.99
N VAL A 25 4.57 10.56 -7.31
CA VAL A 25 4.78 11.99 -7.63
C VAL A 25 4.30 12.81 -6.44
N GLU A 26 5.24 13.46 -5.78
CA GLU A 26 5.03 14.06 -4.47
C GLU A 26 5.44 15.54 -4.53
N PRO A 27 4.48 16.47 -4.34
CA PRO A 27 4.80 17.88 -4.23
C PRO A 27 5.46 18.17 -2.89
N VAL A 28 6.53 18.97 -2.92
CA VAL A 28 7.14 19.60 -1.75
C VAL A 28 7.10 21.12 -1.93
N GLU A 29 7.47 21.88 -0.91
CA GLU A 29 7.35 23.35 -0.90
C GLU A 29 7.86 24.02 -2.19
N ASP A 30 9.05 23.66 -2.64
CA ASP A 30 9.79 24.32 -3.73
C ASP A 30 9.98 23.45 -4.98
N ALA A 31 9.47 22.21 -4.98
CA ALA A 31 9.74 21.25 -6.04
C ALA A 31 8.63 20.21 -6.21
N VAL A 32 8.75 19.41 -7.27
CA VAL A 32 8.09 18.11 -7.38
C VAL A 32 9.13 17.02 -7.38
N GLU A 33 8.92 15.99 -6.57
CA GLU A 33 9.78 14.84 -6.46
C GLU A 33 9.06 13.61 -6.99
N VAL A 34 9.77 12.85 -7.85
CA VAL A 34 9.31 11.55 -8.32
C VAL A 34 10.18 10.50 -7.66
N PHE A 35 9.51 9.59 -6.96
CA PHE A 35 10.12 8.44 -6.34
C PHE A 35 9.70 7.17 -7.05
N GLU A 36 10.57 6.17 -7.00
CA GLU A 36 10.25 4.81 -7.38
C GLU A 36 10.40 3.88 -6.18
N ILE A 37 9.53 2.88 -6.08
CA ILE A 37 9.66 1.81 -5.08
C ILE A 37 10.26 0.58 -5.75
N ARG A 38 11.51 0.30 -5.42
CA ARG A 38 12.30 -0.82 -5.96
C ARG A 38 12.85 -1.62 -4.80
N GLU A 39 12.67 -2.93 -4.79
CA GLU A 39 13.17 -3.82 -3.72
C GLU A 39 12.76 -3.35 -2.30
N GLY A 40 11.53 -2.83 -2.16
CA GLY A 40 11.02 -2.27 -0.91
C GLY A 40 11.61 -0.90 -0.50
N GLN A 41 12.53 -0.35 -1.29
CA GLN A 41 13.15 0.94 -1.02
C GLN A 41 12.53 2.04 -1.87
N ARG A 42 12.30 3.20 -1.24
CA ARG A 42 11.86 4.42 -1.92
C ARG A 42 13.09 5.19 -2.40
N VAL A 43 13.27 5.28 -3.72
CA VAL A 43 14.42 5.92 -4.38
C VAL A 43 13.95 7.19 -5.08
N LEU A 44 14.57 8.34 -4.81
CA LEU A 44 14.31 9.58 -5.55
C LEU A 44 14.95 9.48 -6.93
N THR A 45 14.16 9.61 -8.00
CA THR A 45 14.63 9.45 -9.38
C THR A 45 14.60 10.75 -10.17
N LEU A 46 13.72 11.67 -9.80
CA LEU A 46 13.65 13.00 -10.38
C LEU A 46 13.26 14.00 -9.30
N ARG A 47 13.98 15.12 -9.24
CA ARG A 47 13.53 16.34 -8.56
C ARG A 47 13.48 17.44 -9.60
N ALA A 48 12.33 18.10 -9.74
CA ALA A 48 12.09 19.09 -10.77
C ALA A 48 11.40 20.34 -10.21
N ALA A 49 11.40 21.40 -11.01
CA ALA A 49 10.83 22.69 -10.64
C ALA A 49 9.33 22.57 -10.33
N ARG A 50 8.86 23.31 -9.32
CA ARG A 50 7.52 23.22 -8.77
C ARG A 50 6.41 23.46 -9.80
N GLU A 51 6.69 24.26 -10.81
CA GLU A 51 5.76 24.65 -11.88
C GLU A 51 5.37 23.45 -12.77
N LEU A 52 6.19 22.40 -12.81
CA LEU A 52 5.90 21.19 -13.58
C LEU A 52 4.91 20.27 -12.87
N HIS A 53 4.67 20.46 -11.57
CA HIS A 53 3.83 19.61 -10.73
C HIS A 53 2.43 19.42 -11.32
N GLY A 54 1.70 20.52 -11.55
CA GLY A 54 0.32 20.46 -12.06
C GLY A 54 0.25 19.80 -13.43
N ALA A 55 1.15 20.18 -14.35
CA ALA A 55 1.20 19.60 -15.69
C ALA A 55 1.49 18.09 -15.67
N LEU A 56 2.33 17.62 -14.73
CA LEU A 56 2.63 16.20 -14.58
C LEU A 56 1.42 15.43 -14.03
N ILE A 57 0.79 15.94 -12.97
CA ILE A 57 -0.41 15.34 -12.37
C ILE A 57 -1.56 15.25 -13.39
N ASP A 58 -1.85 16.36 -14.07
CA ASP A 58 -2.91 16.43 -15.09
C ASP A 58 -2.64 15.47 -16.25
N CYS A 59 -1.38 15.33 -16.66
CA CYS A 59 -0.98 14.38 -17.69
C CYS A 59 -1.26 12.94 -17.28
N PHE A 60 -0.83 12.53 -16.08
CA PHE A 60 -1.11 11.17 -15.60
C PHE A 60 -2.61 10.91 -15.43
N LYS A 61 -3.37 11.88 -14.92
CA LYS A 61 -4.83 11.79 -14.79
C LYS A 61 -5.48 11.61 -16.16
N ALA A 62 -5.07 12.41 -17.15
CA ALA A 62 -5.58 12.29 -18.52
C ALA A 62 -5.26 10.92 -19.14
N MET A 63 -4.02 10.44 -18.99
CA MET A 63 -3.60 9.11 -19.45
C MET A 63 -4.38 7.99 -18.78
N ALA A 64 -4.68 8.12 -17.48
CA ALA A 64 -5.41 7.14 -16.69
C ALA A 64 -6.95 7.25 -16.78
N GLY A 65 -7.47 8.20 -17.57
CA GLY A 65 -8.90 8.43 -17.69
C GLY A 65 -9.57 8.97 -16.43
N ILE A 66 -8.81 9.65 -15.54
CA ILE A 66 -9.33 10.33 -14.36
C ILE A 66 -9.87 11.70 -14.78
N ARG A 67 -11.20 11.81 -14.97
CA ARG A 67 -11.86 13.00 -15.53
C ARG A 67 -13.04 13.50 -14.71
N GLU A 68 -13.66 12.63 -13.93
CA GLU A 68 -14.87 12.98 -13.18
C GLU A 68 -14.52 13.61 -11.82
N PRO A 69 -15.30 14.61 -11.36
CA PRO A 69 -15.18 15.10 -10.00
C PRO A 69 -15.33 13.96 -8.98
N GLY A 70 -14.36 13.82 -8.07
CA GLY A 70 -14.35 12.74 -7.07
C GLY A 70 -13.76 11.42 -7.55
N GLN A 71 -13.51 11.25 -8.86
CA GLN A 71 -12.71 10.13 -9.36
C GLN A 71 -11.25 10.36 -8.97
N ARG A 72 -10.71 9.44 -8.18
CA ARG A 72 -9.31 9.50 -7.70
C ARG A 72 -8.46 8.35 -8.21
N VAL A 73 -9.03 7.46 -8.99
CA VAL A 73 -8.37 6.26 -9.48
C VAL A 73 -8.73 6.05 -10.94
N GLY A 74 -7.74 5.69 -11.71
CA GLY A 74 -7.86 5.37 -13.13
C GLY A 74 -6.83 4.32 -13.53
N GLU A 75 -6.85 3.96 -14.79
CA GLU A 75 -5.95 2.98 -15.36
C GLU A 75 -5.44 3.47 -16.70
N LEU A 76 -4.15 3.25 -16.94
CA LEU A 76 -3.53 3.43 -18.23
C LEU A 76 -2.79 2.15 -18.62
N THR A 77 -2.53 2.01 -19.90
CA THR A 77 -1.69 0.93 -20.42
C THR A 77 -0.43 1.56 -20.98
N LEU A 78 0.72 1.12 -20.51
CA LEU A 78 1.99 1.45 -21.13
C LEU A 78 2.39 0.35 -22.09
N GLU A 79 2.76 0.74 -23.31
CA GLU A 79 3.35 -0.15 -24.30
C GLU A 79 4.86 -0.23 -24.05
N ASP A 80 5.36 -1.42 -23.76
CA ASP A 80 6.78 -1.72 -23.59
C ASP A 80 7.16 -2.88 -24.52
N ALA A 81 7.81 -2.54 -25.63
CA ALA A 81 8.04 -3.45 -26.76
C ALA A 81 6.74 -4.17 -27.19
N ASP A 82 6.65 -5.48 -26.99
CA ASP A 82 5.48 -6.30 -27.34
C ASP A 82 4.52 -6.55 -26.15
N ARG A 83 4.74 -5.88 -25.01
CA ARG A 83 3.95 -6.07 -23.79
C ARG A 83 3.08 -4.85 -23.53
N GLN A 84 1.82 -5.12 -23.22
CA GLN A 84 0.90 -4.13 -22.66
C GLN A 84 0.92 -4.28 -21.14
N ILE A 85 1.43 -3.26 -20.46
CA ILE A 85 1.54 -3.28 -19.00
C ILE A 85 0.46 -2.36 -18.45
N PRO A 86 -0.59 -2.89 -17.82
CA PRO A 86 -1.57 -2.07 -17.14
C PRO A 86 -0.89 -1.38 -15.96
N ILE A 87 -1.28 -0.14 -15.70
CA ILE A 87 -0.79 0.69 -14.60
C ILE A 87 -2.01 1.33 -13.95
N SER A 88 -2.19 1.09 -12.66
CA SER A 88 -3.23 1.81 -11.91
C SER A 88 -2.66 3.15 -11.49
N VAL A 89 -3.41 4.22 -11.66
CA VAL A 89 -3.04 5.55 -11.18
C VAL A 89 -4.04 5.99 -10.13
N ALA A 90 -3.56 6.48 -9.00
CA ALA A 90 -4.39 7.07 -7.96
C ALA A 90 -3.86 8.43 -7.52
N THR A 91 -4.75 9.35 -7.18
CA THR A 91 -4.43 10.72 -6.78
C THR A 91 -4.83 11.01 -5.35
N GLY A 92 -3.88 11.50 -4.56
CA GLY A 92 -4.00 11.84 -3.15
C GLY A 92 -3.92 13.34 -2.90
N VAL A 93 -4.12 13.76 -1.66
CA VAL A 93 -3.77 15.12 -1.22
C VAL A 93 -2.58 15.00 -0.28
N ALA A 94 -1.54 15.77 -0.56
CA ALA A 94 -0.38 15.97 0.31
C ALA A 94 -0.39 17.41 0.85
N GLU A 95 0.48 17.69 1.82
CA GLU A 95 0.65 19.02 2.43
C GLU A 95 0.81 20.13 1.39
N HIS A 96 1.62 19.88 0.36
CA HIS A 96 1.95 20.88 -0.64
C HIS A 96 1.16 20.69 -1.94
N GLY A 97 0.06 19.94 -1.99
CA GLY A 97 -0.77 19.81 -3.20
C GLY A 97 -1.19 18.38 -3.54
N GLU A 98 -1.71 18.18 -4.74
CA GLU A 98 -2.13 16.84 -5.21
C GLU A 98 -0.91 15.92 -5.39
N ARG A 99 -0.96 14.72 -4.82
CA ARG A 99 0.07 13.69 -5.04
C ARG A 99 -0.48 12.59 -5.93
N LEU A 100 0.41 11.78 -6.48
CA LEU A 100 0.01 10.68 -7.35
C LEU A 100 0.82 9.42 -7.08
N VAL A 101 0.15 8.29 -7.17
CA VAL A 101 0.73 6.95 -7.11
C VAL A 101 0.36 6.20 -8.38
N ALA A 102 1.36 5.77 -9.14
CA ALA A 102 1.22 4.81 -10.22
C ALA A 102 1.71 3.44 -9.71
N HIS A 103 0.83 2.43 -9.71
CA HIS A 103 1.16 1.05 -9.41
C HIS A 103 1.35 0.26 -10.70
N LEU A 104 2.56 -0.24 -10.88
CA LEU A 104 2.97 -0.99 -12.05
C LEU A 104 2.70 -2.46 -11.78
N HIS A 105 1.77 -3.03 -12.54
CA HIS A 105 1.31 -4.39 -12.29
C HIS A 105 2.40 -5.40 -12.62
N SER A 106 2.57 -6.39 -11.75
CA SER A 106 3.36 -7.58 -12.00
C SER A 106 2.47 -8.82 -11.99
N SER A 107 2.99 -9.94 -12.48
CA SER A 107 2.31 -11.23 -12.36
C SER A 107 2.10 -11.67 -10.91
N GLU A 108 2.93 -11.18 -9.99
CA GLU A 108 2.91 -11.54 -8.57
C GLU A 108 1.95 -10.65 -7.75
N ASN A 109 1.66 -9.44 -8.23
CA ASN A 109 0.66 -8.55 -7.63
C ASN A 109 -0.32 -8.02 -8.69
N PRO A 110 -1.32 -8.84 -9.09
CA PRO A 110 -2.28 -8.46 -10.12
C PRO A 110 -3.39 -7.53 -9.61
N LEU A 111 -3.40 -7.19 -8.32
CA LEU A 111 -4.47 -6.41 -7.70
C LEU A 111 -4.40 -4.94 -8.12
N ARG A 112 -5.41 -4.52 -8.89
CA ARG A 112 -5.64 -3.12 -9.28
C ARG A 112 -5.93 -2.26 -8.05
N LEU A 113 -5.43 -1.01 -8.04
CA LEU A 113 -5.70 -0.09 -6.91
C LEU A 113 -7.21 0.13 -6.73
N SER A 114 -7.96 0.25 -7.81
CA SER A 114 -9.43 0.40 -7.75
C SER A 114 -10.10 -0.78 -7.05
N ALA A 115 -9.66 -2.00 -7.31
CA ALA A 115 -10.13 -3.20 -6.65
C ALA A 115 -9.66 -3.26 -5.19
N LEU A 116 -8.40 -2.92 -4.92
CA LEU A 116 -7.82 -2.88 -3.59
C LEU A 116 -8.61 -1.94 -2.66
N LEU A 117 -8.89 -0.71 -3.11
CA LEU A 117 -9.62 0.28 -2.32
C LEU A 117 -11.04 -0.20 -1.99
N LYS A 118 -11.73 -0.83 -2.96
CA LYS A 118 -13.04 -1.45 -2.72
C LYS A 118 -12.98 -2.61 -1.72
N LEU A 119 -11.96 -3.47 -1.86
CA LEU A 119 -11.79 -4.62 -0.97
C LEU A 119 -11.40 -4.21 0.46
N ALA A 120 -10.64 -3.12 0.62
CA ALA A 120 -10.32 -2.58 1.95
C ALA A 120 -11.58 -2.13 2.72
N GLU A 121 -12.61 -1.67 2.00
CA GLU A 121 -13.91 -1.32 2.54
C GLU A 121 -14.87 -2.51 2.68
N ASP A 122 -14.51 -3.68 2.14
CA ASP A 122 -15.36 -4.87 2.15
C ASP A 122 -15.45 -5.49 3.55
N GLU A 123 -16.69 -5.73 4.00
CA GLU A 123 -16.97 -6.30 5.31
C GLU A 123 -16.38 -7.71 5.51
N SER A 124 -16.17 -8.48 4.44
CA SER A 124 -15.50 -9.79 4.52
C SER A 124 -14.03 -9.66 4.90
N ILE A 125 -13.33 -8.65 4.37
CA ILE A 125 -11.95 -8.32 4.76
C ILE A 125 -11.95 -7.80 6.19
N GLY A 126 -12.91 -6.96 6.55
CA GLY A 126 -13.11 -6.52 7.93
C GLY A 126 -13.29 -7.69 8.92
N ARG A 127 -14.09 -8.70 8.57
CA ARG A 127 -14.26 -9.93 9.37
C ARG A 127 -12.98 -10.76 9.43
N CYS A 128 -12.25 -10.87 8.32
CA CYS A 128 -10.98 -11.58 8.27
C CYS A 128 -9.96 -10.96 9.25
N VAL A 129 -9.77 -9.64 9.20
CA VAL A 129 -8.90 -8.92 10.13
C VAL A 129 -9.37 -9.08 11.58
N LYS A 130 -10.67 -8.96 11.85
CA LYS A 130 -11.24 -9.21 13.20
C LYS A 130 -10.94 -10.61 13.69
N ALA A 131 -11.01 -11.63 12.84
CA ALA A 131 -10.68 -13.01 13.21
C ALA A 131 -9.18 -13.16 13.54
N PHE A 132 -8.28 -12.52 12.79
CA PHE A 132 -6.85 -12.52 13.13
C PHE A 132 -6.57 -11.86 14.48
N LEU A 133 -7.25 -10.76 14.78
CA LEU A 133 -7.08 -10.04 16.05
C LEU A 133 -7.65 -10.85 17.22
N ALA A 134 -8.85 -11.40 17.08
CA ALA A 134 -9.47 -12.25 18.10
C ALA A 134 -8.64 -13.52 18.38
N GLY A 135 -8.08 -14.14 17.32
CA GLY A 135 -7.22 -15.31 17.45
C GLY A 135 -5.90 -15.03 18.17
N ALA A 136 -5.33 -13.83 17.99
CA ALA A 136 -4.12 -13.39 18.70
C ALA A 136 -4.41 -13.08 20.17
N LEU A 137 -5.52 -12.39 20.45
CA LEU A 137 -5.94 -12.04 21.81
C LEU A 137 -6.31 -13.28 22.63
N ALA A 138 -7.02 -14.25 22.04
CA ALA A 138 -7.36 -15.52 22.68
C ALA A 138 -6.12 -16.34 23.08
N ARG A 139 -5.04 -16.20 22.31
CA ARG A 139 -3.74 -16.85 22.56
C ARG A 139 -2.78 -15.99 23.37
N GLN A 140 -3.21 -14.81 23.83
CA GLN A 140 -2.39 -13.85 24.58
C GLN A 140 -1.06 -13.52 23.87
N THR A 141 -1.10 -13.46 22.55
CA THR A 141 0.07 -13.23 21.69
C THR A 141 0.64 -11.82 21.87
N SER A 142 1.96 -11.70 21.99
CA SER A 142 2.67 -10.41 22.09
C SER A 142 2.81 -9.69 20.74
N GLU A 143 3.05 -10.45 19.68
CA GLU A 143 3.30 -9.94 18.33
C GLU A 143 2.63 -10.82 17.27
N VAL A 144 1.99 -10.20 16.29
CA VAL A 144 1.46 -10.86 15.09
C VAL A 144 2.17 -10.30 13.88
N ARG A 145 2.63 -11.18 12.99
CA ARG A 145 3.22 -10.81 11.70
C ARG A 145 2.31 -11.23 10.57
N ILE A 146 2.09 -10.34 9.61
CA ILE A 146 1.29 -10.54 8.42
C ILE A 146 2.18 -10.19 7.23
N GLU A 147 2.51 -11.19 6.43
CA GLU A 147 3.52 -11.11 5.38
C GLU A 147 3.00 -11.76 4.10
N GLY A 148 3.22 -11.12 2.97
CA GLY A 148 2.97 -11.67 1.64
C GLY A 148 4.28 -12.20 1.06
N ASP A 149 4.57 -13.47 1.25
CA ASP A 149 5.83 -14.10 0.83
C ASP A 149 5.56 -15.37 0.02
N GLY A 150 6.38 -15.63 -1.00
CA GLY A 150 6.31 -16.85 -1.81
C GLY A 150 4.96 -17.08 -2.51
N GLY A 151 4.22 -16.01 -2.83
CA GLY A 151 2.90 -16.11 -3.45
C GLY A 151 1.79 -16.56 -2.50
N VAL A 152 1.99 -16.44 -1.19
CA VAL A 152 0.97 -16.71 -0.18
C VAL A 152 0.93 -15.64 0.91
N LEU A 153 -0.20 -15.55 1.62
CA LEU A 153 -0.34 -14.74 2.82
C LEU A 153 -0.01 -15.60 4.06
N GLN A 154 1.03 -15.21 4.79
CA GLN A 154 1.40 -15.81 6.07
C GLN A 154 0.98 -14.91 7.22
N VAL A 155 0.23 -15.47 8.16
CA VAL A 155 -0.10 -14.82 9.43
C VAL A 155 0.51 -15.65 10.55
N ARG A 156 1.40 -15.04 11.35
CA ARG A 156 2.16 -15.74 12.40
C ARG A 156 1.98 -15.06 13.74
N TYR A 157 1.79 -15.84 14.78
CA TYR A 157 1.63 -15.39 16.15
C TYR A 157 2.87 -15.74 16.96
N GLN A 158 3.36 -14.79 17.74
CA GLN A 158 4.39 -15.04 18.72
C GLN A 158 3.78 -15.69 19.96
N ALA A 159 3.94 -17.01 20.07
CA ALA A 159 3.52 -17.76 21.24
C ALA A 159 4.48 -17.53 22.43
N ASP A 160 4.05 -17.93 23.61
CA ASP A 160 4.87 -17.93 24.82
C ASP A 160 6.19 -18.69 24.58
N GLY A 161 7.32 -18.04 24.90
CA GLY A 161 8.67 -18.54 24.56
C GLY A 161 9.28 -17.89 23.32
N GLY A 162 8.58 -16.96 22.67
CA GLY A 162 9.13 -16.05 21.66
C GLY A 162 9.17 -16.62 20.23
N ARG A 163 8.68 -17.84 20.02
CA ARG A 163 8.61 -18.49 18.71
C ARG A 163 7.36 -18.03 17.94
N PHE A 164 7.54 -17.81 16.64
CA PHE A 164 6.43 -17.57 15.72
C PHE A 164 5.81 -18.89 15.24
N GLU A 165 4.49 -18.98 15.35
CA GLU A 165 3.69 -20.09 14.87
C GLU A 165 2.66 -19.59 13.86
N PRO A 166 2.43 -20.31 12.75
CA PRO A 166 1.43 -19.89 11.78
C PRO A 166 0.02 -19.98 12.38
N LEU A 167 -0.86 -19.06 12.00
CA LEU A 167 -2.27 -19.05 12.39
C LEU A 167 -2.97 -20.36 11.98
N MET A 168 -2.58 -20.92 10.84
CA MET A 168 -3.16 -22.12 10.23
C MET A 168 -2.07 -22.90 9.50
N GLU A 169 -2.26 -24.21 9.33
CA GLU A 169 -1.30 -25.10 8.66
C GLU A 169 -1.14 -24.75 7.17
N GLU A 170 -2.27 -24.54 6.48
CA GLU A 170 -2.27 -24.13 5.08
C GLU A 170 -2.23 -22.60 4.98
N PRO A 171 -1.33 -22.03 4.16
CA PRO A 171 -1.22 -20.58 4.04
C PRO A 171 -2.43 -20.00 3.29
N LEU A 172 -2.73 -18.72 3.57
CA LEU A 172 -3.83 -18.02 2.94
C LEU A 172 -3.46 -17.58 1.51
N SER A 173 -4.47 -17.34 0.68
CA SER A 173 -4.26 -16.80 -0.66
C SER A 173 -3.56 -15.43 -0.61
N ILE A 174 -2.54 -15.22 -1.43
CA ILE A 174 -1.86 -13.92 -1.58
C ILE A 174 -2.81 -12.79 -1.98
N LEU A 175 -3.94 -13.10 -2.62
CA LEU A 175 -4.95 -12.11 -2.98
C LEU A 175 -5.58 -11.43 -1.75
N LEU A 176 -5.49 -12.03 -0.57
CA LEU A 176 -5.95 -11.43 0.68
C LEU A 176 -4.92 -10.47 1.30
N HIS A 177 -3.65 -10.56 0.91
CA HIS A 177 -2.58 -9.80 1.54
C HIS A 177 -2.80 -8.29 1.42
N ALA A 178 -2.84 -7.75 0.20
CA ALA A 178 -2.99 -6.30 0.01
C ALA A 178 -4.29 -5.74 0.63
N PRO A 179 -5.46 -6.38 0.48
CA PRO A 179 -6.68 -5.93 1.18
C PRO A 179 -6.57 -5.94 2.71
N VAL A 180 -5.93 -6.96 3.31
CA VAL A 180 -5.71 -7.04 4.76
C VAL A 180 -4.78 -5.90 5.23
N VAL A 181 -3.68 -5.66 4.52
CA VAL A 181 -2.75 -4.56 4.82
C VAL A 181 -3.47 -3.21 4.72
N ALA A 182 -4.23 -2.99 3.64
CA ALA A 182 -5.01 -1.77 3.45
C ALA A 182 -6.03 -1.57 4.57
N ARG A 183 -6.75 -2.63 4.98
CA ARG A 183 -7.69 -2.56 6.09
C ARG A 183 -7.01 -2.18 7.41
N LEU A 184 -5.82 -2.73 7.68
CA LEU A 184 -5.04 -2.39 8.88
C LEU A 184 -4.51 -0.96 8.84
N LYS A 185 -4.07 -0.46 7.67
CA LYS A 185 -3.73 0.96 7.46
C LYS A 185 -4.91 1.86 7.78
N GLN A 186 -6.10 1.56 7.25
CA GLN A 186 -7.33 2.32 7.54
C GLN A 186 -7.64 2.32 9.04
N MET A 187 -7.59 1.16 9.70
CA MET A 187 -7.84 1.05 11.14
C MET A 187 -6.87 1.90 11.96
N ALA A 188 -5.61 1.99 11.52
CA ALA A 188 -4.57 2.82 12.14
C ALA A 188 -4.59 4.30 11.71
N GLY A 189 -5.53 4.71 10.84
CA GLY A 189 -5.65 6.09 10.36
C GLY A 189 -4.62 6.50 9.30
N HIS A 190 -3.96 5.55 8.64
CA HIS A 190 -3.00 5.82 7.57
C HIS A 190 -3.68 5.96 6.20
N ASP A 191 -3.09 6.78 5.32
CA ASP A 191 -3.52 6.88 3.93
C ASP A 191 -3.12 5.59 3.17
N LEU A 192 -4.04 5.08 2.36
CA LEU A 192 -3.82 3.89 1.53
C LEU A 192 -2.83 4.14 0.38
N LEU A 193 -2.56 5.40 0.05
CA LEU A 193 -1.59 5.81 -0.95
C LEU A 193 -0.17 6.00 -0.37
N ASP A 194 0.03 5.81 0.93
CA ASP A 194 1.35 5.86 1.55
C ASP A 194 2.10 4.54 1.31
N PHE A 195 3.06 4.56 0.38
CA PHE A 195 3.92 3.41 0.06
C PHE A 195 5.41 3.75 0.22
N GLY A 196 6.23 2.72 0.46
CA GLY A 196 7.69 2.82 0.45
C GLY A 196 8.27 3.55 1.66
N ARG A 197 7.47 3.86 2.68
CA ARG A 197 7.90 4.38 3.97
C ARG A 197 7.30 3.52 5.07
N ALA A 198 8.05 3.31 6.15
CA ALA A 198 7.51 2.64 7.33
C ALA A 198 6.43 3.52 7.97
N LEU A 199 5.29 2.92 8.28
CA LEU A 199 4.16 3.59 8.94
C LEU A 199 3.98 2.99 10.32
N CYS A 200 3.82 3.85 11.31
CA CYS A 200 3.55 3.45 12.69
C CYS A 200 2.27 4.13 13.17
N GLY A 201 1.37 3.34 13.72
CA GLY A 201 0.09 3.81 14.22
C GLY A 201 -0.44 2.89 15.32
N HIS A 202 -1.68 3.14 15.72
CA HIS A 202 -2.37 2.28 16.66
C HIS A 202 -3.87 2.36 16.46
N PHE A 203 -4.59 1.37 16.96
CA PHE A 203 -6.04 1.39 17.08
C PHE A 203 -6.49 0.64 18.33
N LEU A 204 -7.75 0.83 18.71
CA LEU A 204 -8.38 0.11 19.81
C LEU A 204 -9.27 -1.00 19.27
N VAL A 205 -9.26 -2.15 19.95
CA VAL A 205 -10.19 -3.25 19.70
C VAL A 205 -10.90 -3.60 20.99
N ASP A 206 -12.21 -3.87 20.88
CA ASP A 206 -12.98 -4.41 21.99
C ASP A 206 -12.84 -5.95 21.99
N TYR A 207 -12.38 -6.49 23.11
CA TYR A 207 -12.22 -7.92 23.32
C TYR A 207 -12.61 -8.28 24.76
N GLU A 208 -13.57 -9.19 24.92
CA GLU A 208 -14.11 -9.61 26.23
C GLU A 208 -14.50 -8.42 27.14
N GLY A 209 -15.10 -7.38 26.55
CA GLY A 209 -15.52 -6.17 27.27
C GLY A 209 -14.37 -5.23 27.69
N LYS A 210 -13.14 -5.49 27.25
CA LYS A 210 -11.97 -4.64 27.47
C LYS A 210 -11.52 -4.00 26.17
N LYS A 211 -11.07 -2.75 26.25
CA LYS A 211 -10.36 -2.10 25.15
C LYS A 211 -8.89 -2.50 25.19
N VAL A 212 -8.42 -3.10 24.11
CA VAL A 212 -7.00 -3.45 23.92
C VAL A 212 -6.42 -2.52 22.88
N GLN A 213 -5.29 -1.90 23.19
CA GLN A 213 -4.54 -1.12 22.22
C GLN A 213 -3.65 -2.04 21.38
N VAL A 214 -3.83 -1.95 20.07
CA VAL A 214 -3.02 -2.63 19.06
C VAL A 214 -2.12 -1.59 18.41
N LEU A 215 -0.81 -1.74 18.59
CA LEU A 215 0.20 -0.98 17.86
C LEU A 215 0.42 -1.63 16.50
N VAL A 216 0.50 -0.82 15.45
CA VAL A 216 0.65 -1.28 14.07
C VAL A 216 1.93 -0.70 13.49
N SER A 217 2.75 -1.56 12.89
CA SER A 217 3.87 -1.15 12.05
C SER A 217 3.72 -1.77 10.68
N VAL A 218 3.60 -0.94 9.65
CA VAL A 218 3.59 -1.36 8.25
C VAL A 218 4.94 -1.03 7.64
N ASN A 219 5.66 -2.04 7.17
CA ASN A 219 7.01 -1.89 6.65
C ASN A 219 7.03 -2.25 5.17
N PRO A 220 7.68 -1.44 4.32
CA PRO A 220 7.91 -1.81 2.92
C PRO A 220 8.62 -3.16 2.80
N ALA A 221 8.21 -3.95 1.82
CA ALA A 221 8.80 -5.24 1.49
C ALA A 221 9.04 -5.34 -0.03
N GLU A 222 9.56 -6.49 -0.47
CA GLU A 222 9.89 -6.69 -1.88
C GLU A 222 8.68 -6.55 -2.80
N GLN A 223 8.93 -6.21 -4.06
CA GLN A 223 7.91 -6.08 -5.10
C GLN A 223 6.77 -5.08 -4.77
N GLY A 224 7.02 -4.14 -3.86
CA GLY A 224 6.03 -3.15 -3.43
C GLY A 224 4.95 -3.70 -2.50
N SER A 225 5.13 -4.92 -2.02
CA SER A 225 4.36 -5.45 -0.90
C SER A 225 4.75 -4.77 0.42
N GLU A 226 4.02 -5.06 1.48
CA GLU A 226 4.24 -4.47 2.80
C GLU A 226 3.99 -5.51 3.88
N ASN A 227 4.89 -5.59 4.85
CA ASN A 227 4.76 -6.48 6.00
C ASN A 227 4.17 -5.73 7.18
N VAL A 228 3.18 -6.33 7.84
CA VAL A 228 2.54 -5.73 9.02
C VAL A 228 2.94 -6.47 10.28
N VAL A 229 3.34 -5.70 11.28
CA VAL A 229 3.58 -6.16 12.64
C VAL A 229 2.54 -5.53 13.55
N LEU A 230 1.80 -6.35 14.29
CA LEU A 230 0.84 -5.93 15.29
C LEU A 230 1.38 -6.29 16.67
N ARG A 231 1.37 -5.35 17.60
CA ARG A 231 1.74 -5.59 19.00
C ARG A 231 0.58 -5.26 19.91
N PHE A 232 0.32 -6.16 20.85
CA PHE A 232 -0.80 -6.06 21.77
C PHE A 232 -0.27 -5.61 23.11
N SER A 233 -0.78 -4.48 23.59
CA SER A 233 -0.42 -3.98 24.92
C SER A 233 -1.61 -4.14 25.86
N GLY A 234 -1.40 -4.92 26.92
CA GLY A 234 -2.35 -5.11 28.00
C GLY A 234 -2.26 -3.99 29.04
N ALA A 235 -2.67 -2.76 28.68
CA ALA A 235 -2.96 -1.67 29.64
C ALA A 235 -3.76 -0.57 28.92
N GLY A 236 -4.93 -0.11 29.38
CA GLY A 236 -5.55 -0.35 30.67
C GLY A 236 -7.03 0.01 30.77
N VAL A 237 -7.58 -0.37 31.93
CA VAL A 237 -8.76 0.19 32.59
C VAL A 237 -8.57 1.71 32.72
N VAL A 238 -9.40 2.50 32.05
CA VAL A 238 -10.46 3.38 32.58
C VAL A 238 -11.37 3.75 31.40
#